data_AF-A0A2G9US90-F1
#
_entry.id   AF-A0A2G9US90-F1
#
_cell.length_a   1.000
_cell.length_b   1.000
_cell.length_c   1.000
_cell.angle_alpha   90.00
_cell.angle_beta   90.00
_cell.angle_gamma   90.00
#
_symmetry.space_group_name_H-M   'P 1'
#
loop_
_entity.id
_entity.type
_entity.pdbx_description
1 polymer ?
#
loop_
_entity_poly.entity_id
_entity_poly.type
_entity_poly.pdbx_seq_one_letter_code
_entity_poly.pdbx_strand_id
1 'polypeptide(L)'
;MHYVVESVRKEMHRQKQTSAEFFEPEKGSLWRKFCVDVNDLGPPIQAAHTDFTYQMEDWGRRYVLGEECYYGLLKLWVGPVPVVFCGMPESIRPILESHTNVSKPNQYDIVSEWIGTGLLTSTNEKWHRRRKMLTPTFHFNILQGYHNVFVQHGEILVDLIAKEEGFFDLFPYLKRCALDIICGKQT
;
A
#
# COMPACT_ATOMS: atom_id res chain seq x y z
N MET A 1 -7.13 -13.78 -0.75
CA MET A 1 -6.21 -14.41 0.24
C MET A 1 -5.54 -15.68 -0.28
N HIS A 2 -6.28 -16.62 -0.89
CA HIS A 2 -5.73 -17.88 -1.43
C HIS A 2 -4.49 -17.70 -2.33
N TYR A 3 -4.47 -16.67 -3.19
CA TYR A 3 -3.34 -16.40 -4.10
C TYR A 3 -2.08 -15.82 -3.45
N VAL A 4 -2.24 -14.95 -2.44
CA VAL A 4 -1.11 -14.38 -1.67
C VAL A 4 -0.47 -15.47 -0.82
N VAL A 5 -1.32 -16.27 -0.17
CA VAL A 5 -0.95 -17.50 0.54
C VAL A 5 -0.19 -18.47 -0.37
N GLU A 6 -0.71 -18.76 -1.57
CA GLU A 6 -0.05 -19.65 -2.54
C GLU A 6 1.25 -19.10 -3.11
N SER A 7 1.38 -17.78 -3.28
CA SER A 7 2.62 -17.17 -3.80
C SER A 7 3.72 -17.14 -2.74
N VAL A 8 3.37 -16.82 -1.49
CA VAL A 8 4.28 -16.95 -0.34
C VAL A 8 4.68 -18.42 -0.17
N ARG A 9 3.72 -19.35 -0.28
CA ARG A 9 3.97 -20.81 -0.25
C ARG A 9 4.96 -21.28 -1.31
N LYS A 10 4.84 -20.79 -2.55
CA LYS A 10 5.73 -21.15 -3.67
C LYS A 10 7.14 -20.59 -3.54
N GLU A 11 7.29 -19.35 -3.05
CA GLU A 11 8.63 -18.79 -2.83
C GLU A 11 9.33 -19.46 -1.63
N MET A 12 8.60 -19.76 -0.56
CA MET A 12 9.15 -20.49 0.59
C MET A 12 9.59 -21.92 0.23
N HIS A 13 8.85 -22.59 -0.67
CA HIS A 13 9.26 -23.86 -1.27
C HIS A 13 10.60 -23.76 -2.03
N ARG A 14 10.84 -22.64 -2.70
CA ARG A 14 12.07 -22.38 -3.48
C ARG A 14 13.30 -22.22 -2.58
N GLN A 15 13.10 -21.69 -1.37
CA GLN A 15 14.12 -21.50 -0.33
C GLN A 15 14.44 -22.78 0.48
N LYS A 16 14.00 -23.97 0.02
CA LYS A 16 14.16 -25.27 0.71
C LYS A 16 13.64 -25.29 2.15
N GLN A 17 12.60 -24.51 2.46
CA GLN A 17 11.83 -24.67 3.70
C GLN A 17 10.49 -25.32 3.37
N THR A 18 10.19 -26.41 4.07
CA THR A 18 9.11 -27.34 3.75
C THR A 18 7.74 -26.69 3.95
N SER A 19 7.05 -26.36 2.86
CA SER A 19 5.74 -25.68 2.87
C SER A 19 4.59 -26.50 3.48
N ALA A 20 4.76 -27.80 3.67
CA ALA A 20 3.70 -28.69 4.16
C ALA A 20 3.33 -28.38 5.62
N GLU A 21 4.28 -27.86 6.41
CA GLU A 21 4.04 -27.48 7.80
C GLU A 21 3.42 -26.07 7.94
N PHE A 22 3.42 -25.30 6.85
CA PHE A 22 2.98 -23.91 6.83
C PHE A 22 1.50 -23.77 6.42
N PHE A 23 0.68 -24.81 6.21
CA PHE A 23 -0.77 -24.63 5.96
C PHE A 23 -1.69 -25.70 6.55
N GLU A 24 -1.16 -26.64 7.34
CA GLU A 24 -1.99 -27.61 8.06
C GLU A 24 -2.71 -26.93 9.25
N PRO A 25 -4.05 -26.98 9.31
CA PRO A 25 -4.82 -26.42 10.43
C PRO A 25 -4.55 -27.15 11.76
N GLU A 26 -4.03 -28.38 11.71
CA GLU A 26 -3.80 -29.22 12.90
C GLU A 26 -2.50 -28.91 13.66
N LYS A 27 -1.59 -28.09 13.10
CA LYS A 27 -0.30 -27.75 13.74
C LYS A 27 -0.21 -26.28 14.16
N GLY A 28 -1.13 -25.85 15.02
CA GLY A 28 -1.19 -24.48 15.58
C GLY A 28 0.03 -24.04 16.42
N SER A 29 1.09 -24.83 16.54
CA SER A 29 2.31 -24.50 17.30
C SER A 29 3.46 -23.96 16.44
N LEU A 30 3.58 -24.37 15.16
CA LEU A 30 4.63 -23.87 14.27
C LEU A 30 4.30 -22.47 13.75
N TRP A 31 3.03 -22.20 13.45
CA TRP A 31 2.54 -20.92 12.95
C TRP A 31 2.89 -19.72 13.82
N ARG A 32 2.83 -19.90 15.14
CA ARG A 32 3.17 -18.84 16.11
C ARG A 32 4.62 -18.35 16.00
N LYS A 33 5.52 -19.17 15.41
CA LYS A 33 6.93 -18.79 15.20
C LYS A 33 7.14 -17.92 13.95
N PHE A 34 6.17 -17.87 13.03
CA PHE A 34 6.31 -17.18 11.74
C PHE A 34 5.34 -16.01 11.59
N CYS A 35 4.19 -16.08 12.25
CA CYS A 35 3.16 -15.07 12.19
C CYS A 35 2.50 -14.90 13.56
N VAL A 36 2.41 -13.66 13.99
CA VAL A 36 1.73 -13.28 15.22
C VAL A 36 0.24 -13.09 14.94
N ASP A 37 -0.63 -13.76 15.69
CA ASP A 37 -2.08 -13.48 15.68
C ASP A 37 -2.37 -12.40 16.71
N VAL A 38 -2.89 -11.27 16.25
CA VAL A 38 -3.20 -10.15 17.14
C VAL A 38 -4.25 -10.51 18.20
N ASN A 39 -5.13 -11.49 17.91
CA ASN A 39 -6.10 -11.95 18.91
C ASN A 39 -5.45 -12.61 20.13
N ASP A 40 -4.18 -13.02 20.03
CA ASP A 40 -3.40 -13.59 21.13
C ASP A 40 -2.67 -12.51 21.96
N LEU A 41 -2.72 -11.22 21.57
CA LEU A 41 -1.83 -10.20 22.11
C LEU A 41 -2.52 -8.85 22.40
N GLY A 42 -2.71 -8.61 23.69
CA GLY A 42 -3.01 -7.29 24.24
C GLY A 42 -4.49 -6.90 24.20
N PRO A 43 -4.83 -5.72 24.74
CA PRO A 43 -6.22 -5.27 24.87
C PRO A 43 -6.90 -5.18 23.50
N PRO A 44 -8.23 -5.38 23.44
CA PRO A 44 -9.00 -5.38 22.19
C PRO A 44 -8.79 -4.10 21.38
N ILE A 45 -8.94 -4.20 20.05
CA ILE A 45 -8.82 -3.06 19.13
C ILE A 45 -9.71 -1.92 19.61
N GLN A 46 -9.12 -0.78 19.94
CA GLN A 46 -9.88 0.41 20.30
C GLN A 46 -10.20 1.18 19.03
N ALA A 47 -11.48 1.20 18.66
CA ALA A 47 -11.94 1.73 17.37
C ALA A 47 -11.96 3.27 17.26
N ALA A 48 -11.43 3.99 18.27
CA ALA A 48 -11.29 5.44 18.19
C ALA A 48 -10.19 5.82 17.18
N HIS A 49 -10.44 6.85 16.36
CA HIS A 49 -9.66 7.15 15.16
C HIS A 49 -8.16 7.39 15.43
N THR A 50 -7.81 8.09 16.51
CA THR A 50 -6.42 8.32 16.93
C THR A 50 -5.81 7.09 17.60
N ASP A 51 -6.56 6.39 18.44
CA ASP A 51 -6.06 5.27 19.23
C ASP A 51 -5.74 4.05 18.35
N PHE A 52 -6.55 3.83 17.30
CA PHE A 52 -6.30 2.78 16.32
C PHE A 52 -4.95 2.94 15.60
N THR A 53 -4.59 4.18 15.23
CA THR A 53 -3.33 4.43 14.50
C THR A 53 -2.12 4.15 15.39
N TYR A 54 -2.13 4.61 16.64
CA TYR A 54 -1.06 4.34 17.60
C TYR A 54 -1.00 2.86 17.98
N GLN A 55 -2.14 2.18 18.12
CA GLN A 55 -2.19 0.75 18.38
C GLN A 55 -1.58 -0.05 17.22
N MET A 56 -1.88 0.32 15.97
CA MET A 56 -1.28 -0.30 14.78
C MET A 56 0.22 -0.03 14.67
N GLU A 57 0.68 1.18 14.98
CA GLU A 57 2.11 1.49 15.01
C GLU A 57 2.85 0.66 16.06
N ASP A 58 2.30 0.59 17.27
CA ASP A 58 2.86 -0.16 18.38
C ASP A 58 2.92 -1.66 18.09
N TRP A 59 1.86 -2.23 17.51
CA TRP A 59 1.86 -3.62 17.03
C TRP A 59 2.85 -3.85 15.89
N GLY A 60 2.97 -2.91 14.95
CA GLY A 60 3.98 -2.94 13.91
C GLY A 60 5.40 -2.97 14.49
N ARG A 61 5.69 -2.08 15.45
CA ARG A 61 7.01 -2.03 16.10
C ARG A 61 7.32 -3.31 16.88
N ARG A 62 6.36 -3.84 17.62
CA ARG A 62 6.59 -5.03 18.46
C ARG A 62 6.67 -6.33 17.66
N TYR A 63 5.73 -6.54 16.74
CA TYR A 63 5.53 -7.85 16.13
C TYR A 63 5.92 -7.93 14.67
N VAL A 64 6.06 -6.79 13.98
CA VAL A 64 6.52 -6.77 12.59
C VAL A 64 8.01 -6.42 12.53
N LEU A 65 8.48 -5.51 13.38
CA LEU A 65 9.88 -5.06 13.44
C LEU A 65 10.68 -5.63 14.62
N GLY A 66 10.03 -6.35 15.55
CA GLY A 66 10.70 -6.98 16.68
C GLY A 66 11.44 -8.27 16.31
N GLU A 67 12.42 -8.66 17.13
CA GLU A 67 13.28 -9.84 16.91
C GLU A 67 12.51 -11.18 16.95
N GLU A 68 11.29 -11.19 17.48
CA GLU A 68 10.48 -12.40 17.64
C GLU A 68 9.82 -12.88 16.32
N CYS A 69 9.77 -12.03 15.29
CA CYS A 69 9.12 -12.34 14.01
C CYS A 69 10.12 -12.38 12.86
N TYR A 70 10.61 -13.59 12.55
CA TYR A 70 11.67 -13.81 11.55
C TYR A 70 11.33 -13.29 10.14
N TYR A 71 10.04 -13.20 9.78
CA TYR A 71 9.60 -12.73 8.45
C TYR A 71 8.74 -11.45 8.50
N GLY A 72 8.56 -10.83 9.67
CA GLY A 72 7.74 -9.62 9.83
C GLY A 72 6.32 -9.74 9.28
N LEU A 73 5.65 -10.87 9.54
CA LEU A 73 4.28 -11.14 9.13
C LEU A 73 3.35 -11.08 10.34
N LEU A 74 2.31 -10.24 10.25
CA LEU A 74 1.28 -10.10 11.30
C LEU A 74 -0.08 -10.42 10.72
N LYS A 75 -0.86 -11.29 11.36
CA LYS A 75 -2.21 -11.64 10.95
C LYS A 75 -3.22 -11.07 11.93
N LEU A 76 -4.18 -10.33 11.39
CA LEU A 76 -5.28 -9.72 12.11
C LEU A 76 -6.59 -10.26 11.55
N TRP A 77 -7.53 -10.64 12.41
CA TRP A 77 -8.90 -10.90 11.96
C TRP A 77 -9.71 -9.60 12.03
N VAL A 78 -10.24 -9.18 10.88
CA VAL A 78 -11.19 -8.06 10.78
C VAL A 78 -12.55 -8.66 10.46
N GLY A 79 -13.34 -8.91 11.51
CA GLY A 79 -14.56 -9.71 11.40
C GLY A 79 -14.23 -11.13 10.89
N PRO A 80 -14.90 -11.64 9.85
CA PRO A 80 -14.61 -12.96 9.28
C PRO A 80 -13.45 -12.96 8.28
N VAL A 81 -12.81 -11.81 8.04
CA VAL A 81 -11.78 -11.65 7.02
C VAL A 81 -10.40 -11.57 7.69
N PRO A 82 -9.52 -12.55 7.46
CA PRO A 82 -8.12 -12.46 7.88
C PRO A 82 -7.34 -11.50 6.97
N VAL A 83 -6.63 -10.56 7.59
CA VAL A 83 -5.75 -9.57 6.99
C VAL A 83 -4.32 -9.86 7.42
N VAL A 84 -3.40 -9.93 6.45
CA VAL A 84 -1.98 -10.17 6.73
C VAL A 84 -1.19 -8.91 6.38
N PHE A 85 -0.49 -8.36 7.36
CA PHE A 85 0.48 -7.29 7.20
C PHE A 85 1.87 -7.90 6.98
N CYS A 86 2.58 -7.35 6.01
CA CYS A 86 3.96 -7.73 5.67
C CYS A 86 4.83 -6.49 5.86
N GLY A 87 5.83 -6.54 6.73
CA GLY A 87 6.70 -5.38 6.97
C GLY A 87 8.18 -5.59 6.66
N MET A 88 8.60 -6.82 6.32
CA MET A 88 9.98 -7.11 5.95
C MET A 88 10.14 -7.29 4.43
N PRO A 89 11.20 -6.75 3.81
CA PRO A 89 11.44 -6.85 2.37
C PRO A 89 11.37 -8.29 1.82
N GLU A 90 11.85 -9.26 2.60
CA GLU A 90 11.89 -10.69 2.26
C GLU A 90 10.48 -11.27 2.08
N SER A 91 9.52 -10.79 2.89
CA SER A 91 8.12 -11.18 2.80
C SER A 91 7.35 -10.42 1.71
N ILE A 92 7.68 -9.14 1.52
CA ILE A 92 6.98 -8.25 0.59
C ILE A 92 7.36 -8.55 -0.87
N ARG A 93 8.65 -8.77 -1.14
CA ARG A 93 9.18 -8.99 -2.49
C ARG A 93 8.41 -10.05 -3.30
N PRO A 94 8.24 -11.30 -2.83
CA PRO A 94 7.54 -12.31 -3.62
C PRO A 94 6.07 -12.00 -3.86
N ILE A 95 5.44 -11.19 -3.00
CA ILE A 95 4.06 -10.75 -3.17
C ILE A 95 3.98 -9.69 -4.28
N LEU A 96 4.87 -8.70 -4.27
CA LEU A 96 4.88 -7.60 -5.24
C LEU A 96 5.41 -7.99 -6.62
N GLU A 97 6.38 -8.91 -6.69
CA GLU A 97 6.96 -9.40 -7.95
C GLU A 97 6.08 -10.47 -8.63
N SER A 98 5.09 -11.00 -7.92
CA SER A 98 4.19 -12.01 -8.48
C SER A 98 3.26 -11.42 -9.55
N HIS A 99 3.40 -11.95 -10.77
CA HIS A 99 2.50 -11.63 -11.89
C HIS A 99 1.09 -12.22 -11.73
N THR A 100 0.86 -13.11 -10.77
CA THR A 100 -0.45 -13.75 -10.53
C THR A 100 -1.22 -13.11 -9.38
N ASN A 101 -0.57 -12.31 -8.53
CA ASN A 101 -1.19 -11.62 -7.38
C ASN A 101 -1.75 -10.23 -7.71
N VAL A 102 -2.34 -10.08 -8.89
CA VAL A 102 -2.92 -8.79 -9.35
C VAL A 102 -4.39 -8.64 -8.87
N SER A 103 -4.94 -9.66 -8.20
CA SER A 103 -6.28 -9.62 -7.62
C SER A 103 -6.38 -8.59 -6.51
N LYS A 104 -7.28 -7.62 -6.65
CA LYS A 104 -7.56 -6.63 -5.62
C LYS A 104 -8.45 -7.24 -4.53
N PRO A 105 -8.22 -6.94 -3.24
CA PRO A 105 -9.13 -7.37 -2.18
C PRO A 105 -10.48 -6.64 -2.31
N ASN A 106 -11.54 -7.24 -1.77
CA ASN A 106 -12.91 -6.69 -1.76
C ASN A 106 -13.00 -5.29 -1.10
N GLN A 107 -11.97 -4.87 -0.36
CA GLN A 107 -11.85 -3.49 0.14
C GLN A 107 -11.85 -2.45 -1.00
N TYR A 108 -11.40 -2.84 -2.19
CA TYR A 108 -11.48 -1.99 -3.39
C TYR A 108 -12.90 -1.88 -3.95
N ASP A 109 -13.88 -2.65 -3.47
CA ASP A 109 -15.26 -2.59 -3.95
C ASP A 109 -15.89 -1.23 -3.63
N ILE A 110 -15.61 -0.69 -2.44
CA ILE A 110 -16.01 0.68 -2.02
C ILE A 110 -15.51 1.71 -3.03
N VAL A 111 -14.25 1.61 -3.44
CA VAL A 111 -13.65 2.52 -4.43
C VAL A 111 -14.23 2.23 -5.82
N SER A 112 -14.53 0.97 -6.13
CA SER A 112 -15.09 0.56 -7.42
C SER A 112 -16.51 1.07 -7.66
N GLU A 113 -17.30 1.27 -6.61
CA GLU A 113 -18.63 1.88 -6.72
C GLU A 113 -18.52 3.35 -7.16
N TRP A 114 -17.46 4.05 -6.76
CA TRP A 114 -17.27 5.48 -7.02
C TRP A 114 -16.60 5.76 -8.37
N ILE A 115 -15.54 5.01 -8.72
CA ILE A 115 -14.75 5.23 -9.94
C ILE A 115 -14.90 4.11 -10.98
N GLY A 116 -15.86 3.20 -10.77
CA GLY A 116 -16.12 2.06 -11.62
C GLY A 116 -14.96 1.06 -11.64
N THR A 117 -14.92 0.25 -12.71
CA THR A 117 -13.76 -0.57 -13.01
C THR A 117 -12.72 0.28 -13.74
N GLY A 118 -11.95 1.09 -13.02
CA GLY A 118 -10.82 1.92 -13.50
C GLY A 118 -9.45 1.23 -13.36
N LEU A 119 -8.33 1.95 -13.48
CA LEU A 119 -6.99 1.36 -13.30
C LEU A 119 -6.80 0.78 -11.89
N LEU A 120 -7.30 1.46 -10.86
CA LEU A 120 -7.12 1.08 -9.46
C LEU A 120 -7.90 -0.18 -9.06
N THR A 121 -9.05 -0.42 -9.72
CA THR A 121 -10.02 -1.45 -9.35
C THR A 121 -10.08 -2.60 -10.35
N SER A 122 -9.52 -2.44 -11.55
CA SER A 122 -9.39 -3.55 -12.51
C SER A 122 -8.36 -4.58 -12.08
N THR A 123 -8.60 -5.84 -12.43
CA THR A 123 -7.70 -6.98 -12.18
C THR A 123 -7.15 -7.56 -13.50
N ASN A 124 -6.05 -8.32 -13.39
CA ASN A 124 -5.48 -9.15 -14.46
C ASN A 124 -5.30 -8.42 -15.80
N GLU A 125 -5.76 -8.99 -16.91
CA GLU A 125 -5.56 -8.47 -18.27
C GLU A 125 -6.09 -7.05 -18.44
N LYS A 126 -7.23 -6.72 -17.82
CA LYS A 126 -7.81 -5.37 -17.88
C LYS A 126 -6.92 -4.34 -17.19
N TRP A 127 -6.28 -4.72 -16.08
CA TRP A 127 -5.28 -3.90 -15.40
C TRP A 127 -4.02 -3.72 -16.26
N HIS A 128 -3.48 -4.83 -16.79
CA HIS A 128 -2.29 -4.81 -17.63
C HIS A 128 -2.46 -3.94 -18.87
N ARG A 129 -3.58 -4.10 -19.58
CA ARG A 129 -3.89 -3.31 -20.78
C ARG A 129 -3.93 -1.81 -20.49
N ARG A 130 -4.58 -1.42 -19.38
CA ARG A 130 -4.69 -0.01 -19.00
C ARG A 130 -3.39 0.58 -18.50
N ARG A 131 -2.62 -0.18 -17.70
CA ARG A 131 -1.29 0.25 -17.26
C ARG A 131 -0.38 0.43 -18.47
N LYS A 132 -0.39 -0.50 -19.43
CA LYS A 132 0.37 -0.38 -20.69
C LYS A 132 0.04 0.88 -21.49
N MET A 133 -1.24 1.28 -21.54
CA MET A 133 -1.66 2.52 -22.19
C MET A 133 -1.23 3.79 -21.42
N LEU A 134 -1.19 3.75 -20.09
CA LEU A 134 -0.87 4.91 -19.24
C LEU A 134 0.62 5.11 -18.97
N THR A 135 1.41 4.04 -18.88
CA THR A 135 2.87 4.12 -18.66
C THR A 135 3.60 5.10 -19.59
N PRO A 136 3.32 5.18 -20.92
CA PRO A 136 4.00 6.13 -21.79
C PRO A 136 3.72 7.60 -21.43
N THR A 137 2.57 7.92 -20.84
CA THR A 137 2.24 9.29 -20.38
C THR A 137 3.12 9.74 -19.22
N PHE A 138 3.64 8.80 -18.43
CA PHE A 138 4.59 9.05 -17.34
C PHE A 138 6.05 8.79 -17.74
N HIS A 139 6.32 8.62 -19.04
CA HIS A 139 7.68 8.48 -19.52
C HIS A 139 8.40 9.83 -19.42
N PHE A 140 9.69 9.82 -19.05
CA PHE A 140 10.48 11.03 -18.76
C PHE A 140 10.39 12.08 -19.88
N ASN A 141 10.44 11.67 -21.15
CA ASN A 141 10.32 12.57 -22.30
C ASN A 141 8.98 13.34 -22.35
N ILE A 142 7.89 12.72 -21.92
CA ILE A 142 6.58 13.37 -21.84
C ILE A 142 6.55 14.32 -20.64
N LEU A 143 7.08 13.89 -19.49
CA LEU A 143 7.19 14.70 -18.28
C LEU A 143 8.04 15.96 -18.49
N GLN A 144 9.11 15.89 -19.29
CA GLN A 144 9.90 17.05 -19.66
C GLN A 144 9.09 18.12 -20.40
N GLY A 145 8.08 17.71 -21.18
CA GLY A 145 7.15 18.64 -21.81
C GLY A 145 6.32 19.45 -20.81
N TYR A 146 6.09 18.93 -19.59
CA TYR A 146 5.34 19.63 -18.54
C TYR A 146 6.20 20.58 -17.71
N HIS A 147 7.52 20.61 -17.93
CA HIS A 147 8.45 21.46 -17.20
C HIS A 147 8.00 22.93 -17.16
N ASN A 148 7.57 23.48 -18.30
CA ASN A 148 7.15 24.88 -18.39
C ASN A 148 5.90 25.16 -17.52
N VAL A 149 4.97 24.21 -17.45
CA VAL A 149 3.77 24.32 -16.59
C VAL A 149 4.17 24.32 -15.12
N PHE A 150 5.12 23.46 -14.72
CA PHE A 150 5.64 23.43 -13.35
C PHE A 150 6.32 24.75 -12.98
N VAL A 151 7.19 25.29 -13.86
CA VAL A 151 7.89 26.55 -13.62
C VAL A 151 6.90 27.70 -13.50
N GLN A 152 5.97 27.84 -14.45
CA GLN A 152 4.99 28.92 -14.45
C GLN A 152 4.15 28.94 -13.16
N HIS A 153 3.59 27.80 -12.76
CA HIS A 153 2.79 27.74 -11.53
C HIS A 153 3.65 27.80 -10.25
N GLY A 154 4.93 27.41 -10.33
CA GLY A 154 5.91 27.59 -9.26
C GLY A 154 6.25 29.06 -9.02
N GLU A 155 6.46 29.84 -10.09
CA GLU A 155 6.68 31.29 -10.00
C GLU A 155 5.47 32.01 -9.40
N ILE A 156 4.26 31.68 -9.85
CA ILE A 156 3.01 32.21 -9.28
C ILE A 156 2.90 31.87 -7.78
N LEU A 157 3.26 30.65 -7.38
CA LEU A 157 3.26 30.24 -5.98
C LEU A 157 4.24 31.09 -5.15
N VAL A 158 5.46 31.30 -5.65
CA VAL A 158 6.47 32.15 -4.98
C VAL A 158 5.97 33.58 -4.84
N ASP A 159 5.39 34.16 -5.88
CA ASP A 159 4.84 35.53 -5.86
C ASP A 159 3.67 35.70 -4.88
N LEU A 160 2.87 34.65 -4.68
CA LEU A 160 1.78 34.65 -3.71
C LEU A 160 2.33 34.57 -2.28
N ILE A 161 3.28 33.66 -2.04
CA ILE A 161 3.92 33.50 -0.73
C ILE A 161 4.71 34.75 -0.34
N ALA A 162 5.35 35.44 -1.29
CA ALA A 162 6.12 36.65 -1.03
C ALA A 162 5.27 37.83 -0.51
N LYS A 163 3.94 37.75 -0.62
CA LYS A 163 2.99 38.76 -0.10
C LYS A 163 2.52 38.47 1.32
N GLU A 164 2.83 37.29 1.85
CA GLU A 164 2.47 36.91 3.22
C GLU A 164 3.48 37.49 4.20
N GLU A 165 2.99 37.94 5.36
CA GLU A 165 3.81 38.46 6.44
C GLU A 165 3.70 37.55 7.68
N GLY A 166 4.84 37.24 8.31
CA GLY A 166 4.87 36.43 9.52
C GLY A 166 4.57 34.95 9.29
N PHE A 167 3.90 34.32 10.25
CA PHE A 167 3.53 32.89 10.17
C PHE A 167 2.18 32.73 9.48
N PHE A 168 2.15 31.96 8.40
CA PHE A 168 0.94 31.66 7.65
C PHE A 168 0.86 30.16 7.31
N ASP A 169 -0.33 29.69 6.95
CA ASP A 169 -0.55 28.31 6.49
C ASP A 169 -0.22 28.17 5.01
N LEU A 170 0.79 27.36 4.70
CA LEU A 170 1.25 27.09 3.34
C LEU A 170 0.36 26.08 2.59
N PHE A 171 -0.40 25.24 3.32
CA PHE A 171 -1.13 24.12 2.72
C PHE A 171 -2.16 24.54 1.64
N PRO A 172 -2.95 25.63 1.81
CA PRO A 172 -3.88 26.10 0.79
C PRO A 172 -3.19 26.51 -0.51
N TYR A 173 -2.00 27.13 -0.41
CA TYR A 173 -1.20 27.56 -1.55
C TYR A 173 -0.65 26.38 -2.35
N LEU A 174 -0.08 25.39 -1.66
CA LEU A 174 0.42 24.16 -2.28
C LEU A 174 -0.70 23.38 -2.96
N LYS A 175 -1.86 23.27 -2.31
CA LYS A 175 -3.02 22.57 -2.87
C LYS A 175 -3.48 23.20 -4.19
N ARG A 176 -3.55 24.54 -4.24
CA ARG A 176 -3.92 25.28 -5.46
C ARG A 176 -2.87 25.13 -6.55
N CYS A 177 -1.59 25.35 -6.22
CA CYS A 177 -0.49 25.18 -7.17
C CYS A 177 -0.46 23.75 -7.77
N ALA A 178 -0.64 22.71 -6.94
CA ALA A 178 -0.71 21.34 -7.41
C ALA A 178 -1.90 21.10 -8.37
N LEU A 179 -3.07 21.66 -8.08
CA LEU A 179 -4.23 21.56 -8.96
C LEU A 179 -4.01 22.29 -10.29
N ASP A 180 -3.43 23.50 -10.23
CA ASP A 180 -3.14 24.28 -11.42
C ASP A 180 -2.11 23.58 -12.31
N ILE A 181 -1.09 22.96 -11.72
CA ILE A 181 -0.12 22.12 -12.44
C ILE A 181 -0.80 20.92 -13.12
N ILE A 182 -1.72 20.24 -12.42
CA ILE A 182 -2.43 19.06 -12.95
C ILE A 182 -3.40 19.44 -14.06
N CYS A 183 -4.08 20.57 -13.93
CA CYS A 183 -5.06 21.08 -14.90
C CYS A 183 -4.43 21.95 -15.99
N GLY A 184 -3.15 22.31 -15.84
CA GLY A 184 -2.40 23.17 -16.73
C GLY A 184 -2.29 22.55 -18.12
N LYS A 185 -2.74 23.30 -19.14
CA LYS A 185 -2.63 22.87 -20.53
C LYS A 185 -1.25 23.23 -21.07
N GLN A 186 -0.63 22.28 -21.72
CA GLN A 186 0.54 22.51 -22.56
C GLN A 186 0.06 23.21 -23.85
N THR A 187 0.14 24.53 -23.90
CA THR A 187 -0.01 25.32 -25.15
C THR A 187 1.24 25.26 -25.99
#